data_AF-A0A7J7PBU4-F1
#
_entry.id   AF-A0A7J7PBU4-F1
#
_cell.length_a   1.000
_cell.length_b   1.000
_cell.length_c   1.000
_cell.angle_alpha   90.00
_cell.angle_beta   90.00
_cell.angle_gamma   90.00
#
_symmetry.space_group_name_H-M   'P 1'
#
loop_
_entity.id
_entity.type
_entity.pdbx_description
1 polymer ?
#
loop_
_entity_poly.entity_id
_entity_poly.type
_entity_poly.pdbx_seq_one_letter_code
_entity_poly.pdbx_strand_id
1 'polypeptide(L)'
;MATPTSAYHKLLSMGTKIVAVGRNYAAHAKELGNAVPKEPVLFMKPTSSYLANGGTIEVPSPLESLDHEVELAVVIGKKARDVSEASAMDYVGGR
;
A
#
# COMPACT_ATOMS: atom_id res chain seq x y z
N MET A 1 24.72 -7.83 -4.00
CA MET A 1 23.30 -8.20 -3.99
C MET A 1 22.78 -7.94 -2.59
N ALA A 2 21.77 -7.09 -2.44
CA ALA A 2 21.16 -6.84 -1.13
C ALA A 2 20.35 -8.08 -0.73
N THR A 3 20.61 -8.64 0.46
CA THR A 3 19.80 -9.74 1.03
C THR A 3 18.35 -9.26 1.15
N PRO A 4 17.31 -10.11 0.94
CA PRO A 4 15.90 -9.72 1.05
C PRO A 4 15.56 -8.95 2.34
N THR A 5 16.24 -9.30 3.43
CA THR A 5 16.20 -8.63 4.74
C THR A 5 16.55 -7.14 4.67
N SER A 6 17.49 -6.73 3.82
CA SER A 6 17.95 -5.34 3.73
C SER A 6 16.97 -4.43 3.00
N ALA A 7 16.27 -4.91 1.97
CA ALA A 7 15.29 -4.10 1.23
C ALA A 7 14.03 -3.87 2.06
N TYR A 8 13.57 -4.92 2.75
CA TYR A 8 12.47 -4.85 3.71
C TYR A 8 12.74 -3.84 4.84
N HIS A 9 13.91 -3.92 5.49
CA HIS A 9 14.29 -2.96 6.53
C HIS A 9 14.39 -1.52 6.01
N LYS A 10 14.89 -1.32 4.78
CA LYS A 10 14.92 0.02 4.17
C LYS A 10 13.52 0.57 3.92
N LEU A 11 12.57 -0.25 3.47
CA LEU A 11 11.18 0.17 3.28
C LEU A 11 10.57 0.68 4.59
N LEU A 12 10.73 -0.09 5.67
CA LEU A 12 10.16 0.27 6.97
C LEU A 12 10.83 1.50 7.61
N SER A 13 12.14 1.69 7.40
CA SER A 13 12.89 2.79 8.03
C SER A 13 12.95 4.07 7.20
N MET A 14 12.84 3.98 5.87
CA MET A 14 12.98 5.13 4.96
C MET A 14 11.71 5.47 4.17
N GLY A 15 10.68 4.62 4.23
CA GLY A 15 9.39 4.91 3.63
C GLY A 15 8.84 6.24 4.19
N THR A 16 8.34 7.10 3.30
CA THR A 16 7.86 8.44 3.67
C THR A 16 6.34 8.55 3.69
N LYS A 17 5.65 7.67 2.98
CA LYS A 17 4.19 7.63 2.89
C LYS A 17 3.72 6.30 2.30
N ILE A 18 2.48 5.94 2.61
CA ILE A 18 1.75 4.84 1.99
C ILE A 18 0.57 5.48 1.25
N VAL A 19 0.48 5.28 -0.05
CA VAL A 19 -0.67 5.70 -0.87
C VAL A 19 -1.40 4.42 -1.26
N ALA A 20 -2.67 4.34 -0.91
CA ALA A 20 -3.52 3.17 -1.14
C ALA A 20 -4.64 3.50 -2.13
N VAL A 21 -5.18 2.45 -2.79
CA VAL A 21 -6.20 2.58 -3.83
C VAL A 21 -7.44 1.78 -3.41
N GLY A 22 -8.53 2.47 -3.13
CA GLY A 22 -9.79 1.83 -2.78
C GLY A 22 -10.50 1.26 -4.00
N ARG A 23 -11.22 0.14 -3.80
CA ARG A 23 -12.14 -0.47 -4.80
C ARG A 23 -11.46 -0.84 -6.13
N ASN A 24 -10.19 -1.25 -6.07
CA ASN A 24 -9.38 -1.58 -7.26
C ASN A 24 -9.59 -3.02 -7.78
N TYR A 25 -10.42 -3.81 -7.10
CA TYR A 25 -10.89 -5.12 -7.57
C TYR A 25 -12.40 -5.07 -7.81
N ALA A 26 -12.83 -5.32 -9.05
CA ALA A 26 -14.24 -5.20 -9.44
C ALA A 26 -15.17 -6.16 -8.66
N ALA A 27 -14.67 -7.34 -8.26
CA ALA A 27 -15.42 -8.27 -7.41
C ALA A 27 -15.66 -7.67 -6.01
N HIS A 28 -14.61 -7.13 -5.39
CA HIS A 28 -14.70 -6.50 -4.08
C HIS A 28 -15.60 -5.24 -4.06
N ALA A 29 -15.56 -4.43 -5.13
CA ALA A 29 -16.48 -3.29 -5.26
C ALA A 29 -17.96 -3.74 -5.26
N LYS A 30 -18.27 -4.85 -5.93
CA LYS A 30 -19.63 -5.43 -5.98
C LYS A 30 -20.08 -6.00 -4.64
N GLU A 31 -19.20 -6.66 -3.90
CA GLU A 31 -19.50 -7.22 -2.56
C GLU A 31 -19.99 -6.16 -1.58
N LEU A 32 -19.37 -4.97 -1.62
CA LEU A 32 -19.74 -3.83 -0.78
C LEU A 32 -20.92 -3.02 -1.34
N GLY A 33 -21.60 -3.51 -2.39
CA GLY A 33 -22.73 -2.82 -3.03
C GLY A 33 -22.36 -1.52 -3.75
N ASN A 34 -21.08 -1.33 -4.07
CA ASN A 34 -20.56 -0.08 -4.62
C ASN A 34 -20.40 -0.15 -6.16
N ALA A 35 -20.60 0.99 -6.83
CA ALA A 35 -20.21 1.12 -8.22
C ALA A 35 -18.67 1.09 -8.36
N VAL A 36 -18.19 0.49 -9.45
CA VAL A 36 -16.76 0.57 -9.82
C VAL A 36 -16.43 2.02 -10.13
N PRO A 37 -15.46 2.65 -9.43
CA PRO A 37 -15.07 4.02 -9.70
C PRO A 37 -14.54 4.19 -11.14
N LYS A 38 -14.84 5.33 -11.76
CA LYS A 38 -14.24 5.70 -13.07
C LYS A 38 -12.82 6.24 -12.93
N GLU A 39 -12.49 6.76 -11.76
CA GLU A 39 -11.18 7.31 -11.40
C GLU A 39 -10.71 6.65 -10.09
N PRO A 40 -9.40 6.47 -9.89
CA PRO A 40 -8.87 5.85 -8.67
C PRO A 40 -9.26 6.61 -7.40
N VAL A 41 -9.74 5.88 -6.39
CA VAL A 41 -10.00 6.44 -5.06
C VAL A 41 -8.72 6.33 -4.24
N LEU A 42 -8.03 7.45 -4.05
CA LEU A 42 -6.75 7.49 -3.34
C LEU A 42 -6.94 7.92 -1.89
N PHE A 43 -6.26 7.23 -0.98
CA PHE A 43 -6.13 7.61 0.42
C PHE A 43 -4.71 7.32 0.93
N MET A 44 -4.38 7.84 2.11
CA MET A 44 -3.04 7.69 2.67
C MET A 44 -3.08 7.02 4.03
N LYS A 45 -2.09 6.16 4.29
CA LYS A 45 -1.76 5.66 5.62
C LYS A 45 -0.43 6.25 6.09
N PRO A 46 -0.30 6.63 7.37
CA PRO A 46 0.97 7.11 7.90
C PRO A 46 1.97 5.95 8.03
N THR A 47 3.26 6.25 7.91
CA THR A 47 4.33 5.25 8.08
C THR A 47 4.42 4.73 9.51
N SER A 48 3.87 5.46 10.49
CA SER A 48 3.68 4.97 11.86
C SER A 48 2.72 3.78 11.96
N SER A 49 1.95 3.48 10.90
CA SER A 49 1.08 2.28 10.84
C SER A 49 1.80 1.04 10.32
N TYR A 50 3.08 1.12 9.98
CA TYR A 50 3.85 -0.07 9.62
C TYR A 50 3.99 -1.02 10.81
N LEU A 51 3.84 -2.31 10.52
CA LEU A 51 4.09 -3.38 11.45
C LEU A 51 5.06 -4.37 10.81
N ALA A 52 6.09 -4.76 11.55
CA ALA A 52 7.02 -5.77 11.09
C ALA A 52 6.31 -7.13 10.98
N ASN A 53 6.73 -7.98 10.04
CA ASN A 53 6.14 -9.31 9.87
C ASN A 53 6.24 -10.12 11.16
N GLY A 54 5.13 -10.73 11.57
CA GLY A 54 5.01 -11.42 12.87
C GLY A 54 4.78 -10.50 14.07
N GLY A 55 4.65 -9.19 13.86
CA GLY A 55 4.26 -8.25 14.92
C GLY A 55 2.79 -8.37 15.33
N THR A 56 2.45 -7.79 16.48
CA THR A 56 1.09 -7.78 17.03
C THR A 56 0.31 -6.56 16.53
N ILE A 57 -0.92 -6.78 16.03
CA ILE A 57 -1.83 -5.69 15.67
C ILE A 57 -2.48 -5.17 16.95
N GLU A 58 -2.25 -3.89 17.25
CA GLU A 58 -2.94 -3.21 18.35
C GLU A 58 -4.34 -2.76 17.89
N VAL A 59 -5.36 -3.23 18.59
CA VAL A 59 -6.76 -2.94 18.27
C VAL A 59 -7.29 -1.92 19.28
N PRO A 60 -7.71 -0.72 18.85
CA PRO A 60 -8.23 0.30 19.76
C PRO A 60 -9.59 -0.12 20.34
N SER A 61 -9.94 0.43 21.51
CA SER A 61 -11.21 0.17 22.21
C SER A 61 -11.95 1.49 22.50
N PRO A 62 -13.28 1.56 22.32
CA PRO A 62 -14.15 0.49 21.80
C PRO A 62 -14.05 0.34 20.28
N LEU A 63 -14.24 -0.88 19.78
CA LEU A 63 -14.28 -1.18 18.35
C LEU A 63 -15.47 -2.10 18.06
N GLU A 64 -16.24 -1.78 17.02
CA GLU A 64 -17.39 -2.58 16.58
C GLU A 64 -16.97 -3.74 15.68
N SER A 65 -16.09 -3.48 14.71
CA SER A 65 -15.59 -4.46 13.75
C SER A 65 -14.15 -4.18 13.35
N LEU A 66 -13.43 -5.26 13.03
CA LEU A 66 -12.07 -5.24 12.49
C LEU A 66 -12.02 -6.10 11.23
N ASP A 67 -11.56 -5.51 10.14
CA ASP A 67 -11.41 -6.20 8.86
C ASP A 67 -9.94 -6.37 8.46
N HIS A 68 -9.68 -7.32 7.57
CA HIS A 68 -8.38 -7.54 6.96
C HIS A 68 -8.47 -7.39 5.44
N GLU A 69 -7.50 -6.71 4.86
CA GLU A 69 -7.37 -6.56 3.41
C GLU A 69 -5.96 -7.00 3.00
N VAL A 70 -5.89 -8.00 2.11
CA VAL A 70 -4.63 -8.45 1.51
C VAL A 70 -4.45 -7.70 0.19
N GLU A 71 -3.43 -6.85 0.14
CA GLU A 71 -3.15 -6.00 -1.02
C GLU A 71 -1.77 -6.27 -1.61
N LEU A 72 -1.62 -6.04 -2.92
CA LEU A 72 -0.32 -5.95 -3.55
C LEU A 72 0.29 -4.56 -3.28
N ALA A 73 1.42 -4.53 -2.59
CA ALA A 73 2.17 -3.30 -2.39
C ALA A 73 3.20 -3.09 -3.52
N VAL A 74 3.24 -1.86 -4.07
CA VAL A 74 4.26 -1.43 -5.03
C VAL A 74 5.21 -0.44 -4.34
N VAL A 75 6.50 -0.78 -4.31
CA VAL A 75 7.52 0.11 -3.74
C VAL A 75 8.04 1.04 -4.81
N ILE A 76 8.01 2.35 -4.56
CA ILE A 76 8.58 3.35 -5.47
C ILE A 76 10.05 3.58 -5.11
N GLY A 77 10.96 3.23 -6.03
CA GLY A 77 12.40 3.21 -5.79
C GLY A 77 13.10 4.55 -6.00
N LYS A 78 12.47 5.50 -6.70
CA LYS A 78 13.05 6.83 -6.98
C LYS A 78 11.96 7.91 -7.03
N LYS A 79 12.33 9.17 -6.83
CA LYS A 79 11.40 10.30 -6.82
C LYS A 79 10.64 10.39 -8.15
N ALA A 80 9.32 10.33 -8.10
CA ALA A 80 8.41 10.45 -9.24
C ALA A 80 7.63 11.76 -9.16
N ARG A 81 7.46 12.43 -10.30
CA ARG A 81 6.60 13.60 -10.49
C ARG A 81 6.20 13.65 -11.96
N ASP A 82 4.91 13.79 -12.24
CA ASP A 82 4.36 13.95 -13.59
C ASP A 82 4.89 12.88 -14.58
N VAL A 83 4.96 11.63 -14.10
CA VAL A 83 5.52 10.49 -14.86
C VAL A 83 4.47 9.94 -15.82
N SER A 84 4.84 9.73 -17.07
CA SER A 84 3.98 9.09 -18.06
C SER A 84 3.75 7.62 -17.74
N GLU A 85 2.60 7.08 -18.17
CA GLU A 85 2.28 5.65 -18.01
C GLU A 85 3.37 4.75 -18.62
N ALA A 86 3.85 5.10 -19.82
CA ALA A 86 4.88 4.34 -20.53
C ALA A 86 6.21 4.23 -19.77
N SER A 87 6.51 5.18 -18.88
CA SER A 87 7.75 5.21 -18.08
C SER A 87 7.52 4.83 -16.61
N ALA A 88 6.28 4.54 -16.19
CA ALA A 88 5.94 4.29 -14.79
C ALA A 88 6.73 3.13 -14.18
N MET A 89 6.94 2.05 -14.94
CA MET A 89 7.66 0.86 -14.48
C MET A 89 9.14 1.11 -14.18
N ASP A 90 9.74 2.19 -14.69
CA ASP A 90 11.11 2.56 -14.37
C ASP A 90 11.28 3.14 -12.96
N TYR A 91 10.17 3.50 -12.31
CA TYR A 91 10.14 4.05 -10.95
C TYR A 91 9.81 3.01 -9.89
N VAL A 92 9.36 1.82 -10.29
CA VAL A 92 9.10 0.70 -9.38
C VAL A 92 10.44 0.12 -8.91
N GLY A 93 10.65 0.13 -7.60
CA GLY A 93 11.83 -0.43 -6.94
C GLY A 93 11.67 -1.90 -6.59
N GLY A 94 12.61 -2.44 -5.81
CA GLY A 94 12.55 -3.82 -5.31
C GLY A 94 13.03 -4.90 -6.28
N ARG A 95 13.81 -4.53 -7.31
CA ARG A 95 14.62 -5.46 -8.11
C ARG A 95 15.93 -5.79 -7.39
#